data_AF-A0A3L6TIK0-F1
#
_entry.id   AF-A0A3L6TIK0-F1
#
_cell.length_a   1.000
_cell.length_b   1.000
_cell.length_c   1.000
_cell.angle_alpha   90.00
_cell.angle_beta   90.00
_cell.angle_gamma   90.00
#
_symmetry.space_group_name_H-M   'P 1'
#
loop_
_entity.id
_entity.type
_entity.pdbx_description
1 polymer ?
#
loop_
_entity_poly.entity_id
_entity_poly.type
_entity_poly.pdbx_seq_one_letter_code
_entity_poly.pdbx_strand_id
1 'polypeptide(L)'
;MDDAARRRPAEEGSVAKAGELDPPLHAIGFEVEELSPSRITGRLLVTPTCCQPFKVLHGGVSALVAESLASMGAHMASGYRRVAGVQLSINHFRSAALGDTVLARAVPVHLGRSTQVWEVKLWKMDPSTGEKGPQVAESRVTLLCNLPLPEEHKNAGDALRKYSKL
;
A
#
# COMPACT_ATOMS: atom_id res chain seq x y z
N MET A 1 -21.26 -7.09 -34.49
CA MET A 1 -19.80 -7.26 -34.55
C MET A 1 -19.26 -6.59 -33.30
N ASP A 2 -19.13 -7.39 -32.24
CA ASP A 2 -18.64 -6.98 -30.92
C ASP A 2 -17.13 -6.76 -30.99
N ASP A 3 -16.68 -5.56 -30.63
CA ASP A 3 -15.28 -5.28 -30.32
C ASP A 3 -15.13 -5.24 -28.80
N ALA A 4 -14.96 -6.44 -28.23
CA ALA A 4 -14.72 -6.63 -26.81
C ALA A 4 -13.36 -6.03 -26.45
N ALA A 5 -13.40 -4.90 -25.74
CA ALA A 5 -12.26 -4.23 -25.14
C ALA A 5 -11.30 -5.25 -24.48
N ARG A 6 -10.10 -5.32 -25.05
CA ARG A 6 -8.99 -6.16 -24.65
C ARG A 6 -8.54 -5.80 -23.23
N ARG A 7 -9.15 -6.43 -22.21
CA ARG A 7 -8.63 -6.42 -20.83
C ARG A 7 -7.23 -7.00 -20.86
N ARG A 8 -6.21 -6.17 -20.61
CA ARG A 8 -4.86 -6.68 -20.30
C ARG A 8 -4.99 -7.42 -18.96
N PRO A 9 -4.66 -8.72 -18.88
CA PRO A 9 -4.60 -9.39 -17.60
C PRO A 9 -3.62 -8.63 -16.71
N ALA A 10 -4.00 -8.37 -15.45
CA ALA A 10 -3.01 -7.99 -14.45
C ALA A 10 -1.90 -9.04 -14.52
N GLU A 11 -0.66 -8.64 -14.78
CA GLU A 11 0.46 -9.59 -14.84
C GLU A 11 0.43 -10.41 -13.55
N GLU A 12 0.36 -11.74 -13.67
CA GLU A 12 0.34 -12.69 -12.54
C GLU A 12 1.50 -12.44 -11.55
N GLY A 13 2.56 -11.75 -12.00
CA GLY A 13 3.65 -11.28 -11.16
C GLY A 13 3.28 -10.19 -10.13
N SER A 14 2.21 -9.40 -10.30
CA SER A 14 1.80 -8.32 -9.38
C SER A 14 1.19 -8.86 -8.07
N VAL A 15 0.31 -9.86 -8.19
CA VAL A 15 -0.40 -10.46 -7.05
C VAL A 15 0.51 -11.39 -6.25
N ALA A 16 1.39 -12.14 -6.92
CA ALA A 16 2.38 -13.01 -6.28
C ALA A 16 3.39 -12.22 -5.43
N LYS A 17 3.71 -10.98 -5.82
CA LYS A 17 4.60 -10.07 -5.07
C LYS A 17 4.05 -9.72 -3.68
N ALA A 18 2.75 -9.43 -3.58
CA ALA A 18 2.15 -9.00 -2.31
C ALA A 18 2.21 -10.09 -1.22
N GLY A 19 2.09 -11.37 -1.60
CA GLY A 19 2.15 -12.49 -0.66
C GLY A 19 3.51 -12.66 0.03
N GLU A 20 4.60 -12.34 -0.66
CA GLU A 20 5.95 -12.36 -0.09
C GLU A 20 6.27 -11.08 0.72
N LEU A 21 5.54 -9.99 0.48
CA LEU A 21 5.79 -8.68 1.08
C LEU A 21 4.98 -8.43 2.36
N ASP A 22 3.69 -8.72 2.33
CA ASP A 22 2.75 -8.42 3.42
C ASP A 22 1.53 -9.38 3.33
N PRO A 23 1.48 -10.43 4.16
CA PRO A 23 0.38 -11.41 4.12
C PRO A 23 -1.02 -10.81 4.35
N PRO A 24 -1.23 -9.85 5.29
CA PRO A 24 -2.50 -9.14 5.39
C PRO A 24 -2.94 -8.43 4.10
N LEU A 25 -2.04 -7.70 3.43
CA LEU A 25 -2.33 -7.05 2.15
C LEU A 25 -2.66 -8.06 1.05
N HIS A 26 -1.93 -9.18 1.01
CA HIS A 26 -2.23 -10.26 0.07
C HIS A 26 -3.63 -10.86 0.31
N ALA A 27 -4.01 -11.09 1.57
CA ALA A 27 -5.30 -11.67 1.93
C ALA A 27 -6.51 -10.82 1.49
N ILE A 28 -6.34 -9.49 1.39
CA ILE A 28 -7.38 -8.59 0.89
C ILE A 28 -7.27 -8.32 -0.62
N GLY A 29 -6.26 -8.90 -1.31
CA GLY A 29 -6.05 -8.73 -2.74
C GLY A 29 -5.44 -7.39 -3.13
N PHE A 30 -4.65 -6.78 -2.25
CA PHE A 30 -3.88 -5.58 -2.60
C PHE A 30 -2.71 -5.96 -3.51
N GLU A 31 -2.49 -5.17 -4.56
CA GLU A 31 -1.42 -5.35 -5.52
C GLU A 31 -0.42 -4.21 -5.42
N VAL A 32 0.85 -4.53 -5.12
CA VAL A 32 1.94 -3.56 -5.06
C VAL A 32 2.52 -3.36 -6.47
N GLU A 33 2.61 -2.11 -6.92
CA GLU A 33 3.01 -1.74 -8.28
C GLU A 33 4.42 -1.14 -8.34
N GLU A 34 4.77 -0.25 -7.39
CA GLU A 34 6.07 0.43 -7.31
C GLU A 34 6.62 0.30 -5.89
N LEU A 35 7.91 -0.01 -5.77
CA LEU A 35 8.64 -0.12 -4.51
C LEU A 35 9.97 0.61 -4.61
N SER A 36 10.06 1.79 -3.99
CA SER A 36 11.31 2.52 -3.85
C SER A 36 11.43 3.18 -2.47
N PRO A 37 12.65 3.56 -2.03
CA PRO A 37 12.85 4.30 -0.77
C PRO A 37 12.14 5.67 -0.73
N SER A 38 11.69 6.20 -1.86
CA SER A 38 11.03 7.51 -1.97
C SER A 38 9.54 7.41 -2.31
N ARG A 39 9.05 6.25 -2.73
CA ARG A 39 7.68 6.10 -3.21
C ARG A 39 7.26 4.63 -3.27
N ILE A 40 6.06 4.37 -2.76
CA ILE A 40 5.38 3.07 -2.87
C ILE A 40 4.02 3.30 -3.53
N THR A 41 3.63 2.46 -4.47
CA THR A 41 2.27 2.48 -5.04
C THR A 41 1.66 1.09 -5.13
N GLY A 42 0.34 1.08 -5.23
CA GLY A 42 -0.40 -0.13 -5.50
C GLY A 42 -1.89 0.15 -5.68
N ARG A 43 -2.66 -0.91 -5.86
CA ARG A 43 -4.10 -0.85 -6.07
C ARG A 43 -4.83 -1.95 -5.32
N LEU A 44 -6.10 -1.70 -5.01
CA LEU A 44 -7.01 -2.61 -4.34
C LEU A 44 -8.34 -2.63 -5.07
N LEU A 45 -8.76 -3.78 -5.58
CA LEU A 45 -10.15 -3.99 -5.96
C LEU A 45 -11.00 -4.12 -4.69
N VAL A 46 -12.05 -3.31 -4.55
CA VAL A 46 -12.95 -3.40 -3.40
C VAL A 46 -13.82 -4.64 -3.56
N THR A 47 -13.44 -5.72 -2.90
CA THR A 47 -14.18 -7.00 -2.84
C THR A 47 -15.05 -7.10 -1.58
N PRO A 48 -15.96 -8.09 -1.45
CA PRO A 48 -16.77 -8.24 -0.24
C PRO A 48 -15.93 -8.36 1.05
N THR A 49 -14.76 -8.98 0.99
CA THR A 49 -13.81 -9.11 2.12
C THR A 49 -13.29 -7.76 2.62
N CYS A 50 -13.28 -6.73 1.76
CA CYS A 50 -12.80 -5.40 2.09
C CYS A 50 -13.91 -4.44 2.56
N CYS A 51 -15.18 -4.87 2.49
CA CYS A 51 -16.32 -4.00 2.69
C CYS A 51 -16.77 -3.98 4.15
N GLN A 52 -17.25 -2.82 4.60
CA GLN A 52 -18.14 -2.74 5.75
C GLN A 52 -19.57 -3.16 5.34
N PRO A 53 -20.50 -3.38 6.30
CA PRO A 53 -21.85 -3.91 6.02
C PRO A 53 -22.66 -3.13 4.96
N PHE A 54 -22.32 -1.87 4.71
CA PHE A 54 -22.95 -1.01 3.71
C PHE A 54 -22.36 -1.13 2.29
N LYS A 55 -21.60 -2.20 2.00
CA LYS A 55 -21.00 -2.48 0.66
C LYS A 55 -20.10 -1.37 0.14
N VAL A 56 -19.38 -0.71 1.05
CA VAL A 56 -18.31 0.25 0.75
C VAL A 56 -17.04 -0.17 1.47
N LEU A 57 -15.88 0.24 0.97
CA LEU A 57 -14.58 -0.04 1.56
C LEU A 57 -14.57 0.30 3.06
N HIS A 58 -14.16 -0.66 3.88
CA HIS A 58 -14.03 -0.47 5.32
C HIS A 58 -12.87 0.50 5.63
N GLY A 59 -13.10 1.50 6.48
CA GLY A 59 -12.09 2.51 6.80
C GLY A 59 -10.80 1.92 7.38
N GLY A 60 -10.93 0.84 8.18
CA GLY A 60 -9.81 0.05 8.69
C GLY A 60 -8.96 -0.64 7.62
N VAL A 61 -9.52 -1.00 6.47
CA VAL A 61 -8.73 -1.54 5.33
C VAL A 61 -7.88 -0.44 4.71
N SER A 62 -8.41 0.79 4.62
CA SER A 62 -7.60 1.95 4.19
C SER A 62 -6.46 2.23 5.16
N ALA A 63 -6.70 2.10 6.47
CA ALA A 63 -5.67 2.26 7.49
C ALA A 63 -4.60 1.16 7.43
N LEU A 64 -4.99 -0.10 7.21
CA LEU A 64 -4.07 -1.22 6.99
C LEU A 64 -3.15 -0.97 5.79
N VAL A 65 -3.73 -0.57 4.65
CA VAL A 65 -2.94 -0.19 3.45
C VAL A 65 -1.97 0.94 3.79
N ALA A 66 -2.41 1.97 4.51
CA ALA A 66 -1.53 3.07 4.88
C ALA A 66 -0.36 2.63 5.77
N GLU A 67 -0.63 1.85 6.82
CA GLU A 67 0.40 1.33 7.73
C GLU A 67 1.42 0.47 6.98
N SER A 68 0.96 -0.48 6.16
CA SER A 68 1.82 -1.40 5.41
C SER A 68 2.72 -0.66 4.41
N LEU A 69 2.16 0.24 3.58
CA LEU A 69 2.97 0.97 2.59
C LEU A 69 3.97 1.91 3.24
N ALA A 70 3.59 2.60 4.32
CA ALA A 70 4.50 3.47 5.05
C ALA A 70 5.64 2.68 5.72
N SER A 71 5.34 1.52 6.32
CA SER A 71 6.33 0.63 6.93
C SER A 71 7.33 0.09 5.89
N MET A 72 6.85 -0.38 4.73
CA MET A 72 7.71 -0.83 3.63
C MET A 72 8.65 0.29 3.14
N GLY A 73 8.10 1.48 2.91
CA GLY A 73 8.88 2.64 2.50
C GLY A 73 9.94 3.02 3.54
N ALA A 74 9.56 3.09 4.81
CA ALA A 74 10.49 3.44 5.89
C ALA A 74 11.59 2.40 6.09
N HIS A 75 11.26 1.12 5.97
CA HIS A 75 12.22 0.03 6.02
C HIS A 75 13.29 0.21 4.93
N MET A 76 12.89 0.43 3.67
CA MET A 76 13.82 0.67 2.57
C MET A 76 14.63 1.96 2.76
N ALA A 77 13.98 3.07 3.13
CA ALA A 77 14.64 4.36 3.35
C ALA A 77 15.63 4.35 4.53
N SER A 78 15.43 3.45 5.51
CA SER A 78 16.35 3.27 6.63
C SER A 78 17.58 2.41 6.31
N GLY A 79 17.73 1.96 5.06
CA GLY A 79 18.75 1.00 4.65
C GLY A 79 18.41 -0.43 5.07
N TYR A 80 17.12 -0.78 5.07
CA TYR A 80 16.60 -2.09 5.50
C TYR A 80 16.86 -2.39 6.98
N ARG A 81 16.85 -1.36 7.84
CA ARG A 81 16.87 -1.53 9.30
C ARG A 81 15.46 -1.73 9.83
N ARG A 82 15.35 -2.31 11.02
CA ARG A 82 14.04 -2.53 11.64
C ARG A 82 13.34 -1.20 11.91
N VAL A 83 12.08 -1.13 11.52
CA VAL A 83 11.16 -0.01 11.75
C VAL A 83 9.94 -0.48 12.54
N ALA A 84 9.24 0.45 13.18
CA ALA A 84 7.96 0.19 13.83
C ALA A 84 7.07 1.43 13.75
N GLY A 85 5.84 1.28 13.25
CA GLY A 85 4.83 2.32 13.34
C GLY A 85 4.49 2.60 14.81
N VAL A 86 4.47 3.88 15.17
CA VAL A 86 4.14 4.32 16.54
C VAL A 86 2.90 5.20 16.59
N GLN A 87 2.51 5.78 15.47
CA GLN A 87 1.28 6.56 15.35
C GLN A 87 0.82 6.59 13.90
N LEU A 88 -0.47 6.34 13.70
CA LEU A 88 -1.16 6.50 12.42
C LEU A 88 -2.37 7.40 12.62
N SER A 89 -2.54 8.42 11.77
CA SER A 89 -3.75 9.22 11.68
C SER A 89 -4.24 9.21 10.25
N ILE A 90 -5.52 8.91 10.06
CA ILE A 90 -6.14 8.81 8.74
C ILE A 90 -7.47 9.57 8.74
N ASN A 91 -7.72 10.30 7.66
CA ASN A 91 -9.00 10.94 7.38
C ASN A 91 -9.64 10.29 6.15
N HIS A 92 -10.93 10.00 6.22
CA HIS A 92 -11.72 9.46 5.11
C HIS A 92 -12.66 10.55 4.58
N PHE A 93 -12.48 10.94 3.33
CA PHE A 93 -13.22 12.03 2.70
C PHE A 93 -14.39 11.55 1.84
N ARG A 94 -14.27 10.37 1.23
CA ARG A 94 -15.27 9.79 0.32
C ARG A 94 -15.32 8.28 0.47
N SER A 95 -16.45 7.67 0.13
CA SER A 95 -16.59 6.23 0.05
C SER A 95 -16.06 5.68 -1.29
N ALA A 96 -15.62 4.43 -1.27
CA ALA A 96 -15.42 3.60 -2.46
C ALA A 96 -16.36 2.40 -2.36
N ALA A 97 -17.17 2.16 -3.38
CA ALA A 97 -18.19 1.12 -3.40
C ALA A 97 -17.57 -0.26 -3.75
N LEU A 98 -18.28 -1.33 -3.39
CA LEU A 98 -17.99 -2.67 -3.89
C LEU A 98 -17.82 -2.65 -5.43
N GLY A 99 -16.70 -3.17 -5.91
CA GLY A 99 -16.34 -3.18 -7.33
C GLY A 99 -15.53 -1.98 -7.81
N ASP A 100 -15.43 -0.89 -7.03
CA ASP A 100 -14.48 0.18 -7.32
C ASP A 100 -13.04 -0.34 -7.17
N THR A 101 -12.10 0.25 -7.90
CA THR A 101 -10.67 0.08 -7.65
C THR A 101 -10.14 1.30 -6.91
N VAL A 102 -9.35 1.08 -5.87
CA VAL A 102 -8.68 2.12 -5.08
C VAL A 102 -7.18 2.09 -5.34
N LEU A 103 -6.62 3.22 -5.73
CA LEU A 103 -5.19 3.43 -5.93
C LEU A 103 -4.60 4.00 -4.64
N ALA A 104 -3.44 3.51 -4.23
CA ALA A 104 -2.71 3.98 -3.05
C ALA A 104 -1.30 4.46 -3.42
N ARG A 105 -0.83 5.51 -2.75
CA ARG A 105 0.55 5.99 -2.85
C ARG A 105 1.08 6.42 -1.49
N ALA A 106 2.21 5.88 -1.09
CA ALA A 106 2.99 6.35 0.06
C ALA A 106 4.24 7.13 -0.40
N VAL A 107 4.51 8.28 0.22
CA VAL A 107 5.72 9.09 0.01
C VAL A 107 6.24 9.63 1.35
N PRO A 108 7.56 9.79 1.52
CA PRO A 108 8.12 10.31 2.76
C PRO A 108 7.86 11.82 2.87
N VAL A 109 7.62 12.25 4.10
CA VAL A 109 7.39 13.64 4.50
C VAL A 109 8.58 14.13 5.33
N HIS A 110 9.11 13.24 6.17
CA HIS A 110 10.30 13.47 6.98
C HIS A 110 11.12 12.18 7.06
N LEU A 111 12.41 12.25 6.76
CA LEU A 111 13.36 11.14 6.82
C LEU A 111 14.46 11.42 7.85
N GLY A 112 14.14 11.24 9.12
CA GLY A 112 15.10 11.36 10.21
C GLY A 112 15.85 10.05 10.48
N ARG A 113 16.90 10.14 11.31
CA ARG A 113 17.64 8.96 11.77
C ARG A 113 16.77 8.08 12.67
N SER A 114 16.13 8.65 13.67
CA SER A 114 15.36 7.89 14.67
C SER A 114 13.87 7.79 14.35
N THR A 115 13.34 8.73 13.56
CA THR A 115 11.94 8.80 13.18
C THR A 115 11.78 9.09 11.70
N GLN A 116 10.76 8.51 11.09
CA GLN A 116 10.29 8.88 9.76
C GLN A 116 8.80 9.18 9.80
N VAL A 117 8.33 10.06 8.92
CA VAL A 117 6.92 10.34 8.70
C VAL A 117 6.61 10.13 7.23
N TRP A 118 5.58 9.34 6.95
CA TRP A 118 5.13 9.03 5.59
C TRP A 118 3.68 9.48 5.40
N GLU A 119 3.40 10.06 4.23
CA GLU A 119 2.05 10.38 3.79
C GLU A 119 1.56 9.25 2.89
N VAL A 120 0.37 8.71 3.17
CA VAL A 120 -0.30 7.77 2.28
C VAL A 120 -1.64 8.34 1.83
N LYS A 121 -1.85 8.41 0.52
CA LYS A 121 -3.09 8.89 -0.08
C LYS A 121 -3.75 7.79 -0.89
N LEU A 122 -5.07 7.73 -0.82
CA LEU A 122 -5.91 6.76 -1.52
C LEU A 122 -6.91 7.49 -2.41
N TRP A 123 -7.09 7.02 -3.64
CA TRP A 123 -8.03 7.56 -4.62
C TRP A 123 -8.86 6.44 -5.23
N LYS A 124 -10.09 6.74 -5.63
CA LYS A 124 -10.78 5.87 -6.59
C LYS A 124 -10.06 5.96 -7.93
N MET A 125 -9.96 4.84 -8.64
CA MET A 125 -9.61 4.84 -10.06
C MET A 125 -10.85 5.22 -10.88
N ASP A 126 -10.69 6.10 -11.86
CA ASP A 126 -11.72 6.35 -12.85
C ASP A 126 -11.78 5.16 -13.82
N PRO A 127 -12.91 4.44 -13.94
CA PRO A 127 -13.00 3.26 -14.79
C PRO A 127 -12.95 3.58 -16.30
N SER A 128 -13.20 4.84 -16.70
CA SER A 128 -13.18 5.27 -18.11
C SER A 128 -11.76 5.59 -18.60
N THR A 129 -10.92 6.14 -17.73
CA THR A 129 -9.55 6.55 -18.08
C THR A 129 -8.47 5.64 -17.49
N GLY A 130 -8.79 4.90 -16.43
CA GLY A 130 -7.81 4.15 -15.63
C GLY A 130 -6.93 5.03 -14.75
N GLU A 131 -7.19 6.34 -14.68
CA GLU A 131 -6.39 7.30 -13.93
C GLU A 131 -6.96 7.56 -12.52
N LYS A 132 -6.27 8.43 -11.76
CA LYS A 132 -6.71 8.84 -10.43
C LYS A 132 -7.97 9.70 -10.53
N GLY A 133 -9.05 9.21 -9.95
CA GLY A 133 -10.27 9.96 -9.70
C GLY A 133 -10.27 10.64 -8.31
N PRO A 134 -11.45 10.80 -7.69
CA PRO A 134 -11.58 11.47 -6.41
C PRO A 134 -10.78 10.81 -5.28
N GLN A 135 -10.18 11.64 -4.42
CA GLN A 135 -9.48 11.17 -3.22
C GLN A 135 -10.49 10.61 -2.20
N VAL A 136 -10.15 9.44 -1.67
CA VAL A 136 -10.92 8.64 -0.71
C VAL A 136 -10.41 8.89 0.71
N ALA A 137 -9.09 8.84 0.90
CA ALA A 137 -8.48 9.00 2.22
C ALA A 137 -7.06 9.58 2.14
N GLU A 138 -6.59 10.10 3.27
CA GLU A 138 -5.21 10.52 3.50
C GLU A 138 -4.76 10.13 4.90
N SER A 139 -3.54 9.62 5.01
CA SER A 139 -2.92 9.18 6.25
C SER A 139 -1.55 9.80 6.46
N ARG A 140 -1.19 10.03 7.72
CA ARG A 140 0.19 10.26 8.19
C ARG A 140 0.57 9.10 9.10
N VAL A 141 1.70 8.47 8.81
CA VAL A 141 2.24 7.37 9.61
C VAL A 141 3.61 7.79 10.12
N THR A 142 3.77 7.78 11.44
CA THR A 142 5.03 8.04 12.13
C THR A 142 5.66 6.73 12.55
N LEU A 143 6.93 6.53 12.20
CA LEU A 143 7.66 5.31 12.45
C LEU A 143 8.94 5.58 13.23
N LEU A 144 9.23 4.75 14.23
CA LEU A 144 10.57 4.61 14.80
C LEU A 144 11.45 3.82 13.85
N CYS A 145 12.69 4.26 13.70
CA CYS A 145 13.66 3.71 12.76
C CYS A 145 14.97 3.32 13.45
N ASN A 146 15.74 2.48 12.77
CA ASN A 146 17.06 1.99 13.22
C ASN A 146 17.00 1.18 14.52
N LEU A 147 15.90 0.47 14.72
CA LEU A 147 15.83 -0.48 15.81
C LEU A 147 16.79 -1.65 15.51
N PRO A 148 17.37 -2.29 16.54
CA PRO A 148 18.15 -3.51 16.36
C PRO A 148 17.31 -4.56 15.64
N LEU A 149 17.86 -5.16 14.58
CA LEU A 149 17.24 -6.27 13.86
C LEU A 149 17.70 -7.59 14.51
N PRO A 150 16.79 -8.37 15.11
CA PRO A 150 17.14 -9.67 15.68
C PRO A 150 17.71 -10.60 14.61
N GLU A 151 18.64 -11.48 15.01
CA GLU A 151 19.31 -12.44 14.13
C GLU A 151 18.33 -13.34 13.35
N GLU A 152 17.27 -13.77 14.03
CA GLU A 152 16.14 -14.56 13.51
C GLU A 152 15.34 -13.85 12.40
N HIS A 153 15.51 -12.53 12.23
CA HIS A 153 14.74 -11.71 11.28
C HIS A 153 15.62 -10.96 10.27
N LYS A 154 16.89 -11.36 10.11
CA LYS A 154 17.82 -10.74 9.14
C LYS A 154 17.29 -10.68 7.71
N ASN A 155 16.51 -11.70 7.34
CA ASN A 155 15.99 -11.87 5.98
C ASN A 155 14.67 -11.11 5.75
N ALA A 156 14.14 -10.37 6.75
CA ALA A 156 12.89 -9.64 6.62
C ALA A 156 12.90 -8.59 5.49
N GLY A 157 14.09 -8.11 5.11
CA GLY A 157 14.25 -7.17 3.99
C GLY A 157 14.39 -7.83 2.62
N ASP A 158 14.52 -9.17 2.52
CA ASP A 158 14.91 -9.84 1.28
C ASP A 158 13.85 -9.72 0.18
N ALA A 159 12.57 -9.87 0.54
CA ALA A 159 11.47 -9.65 -0.41
C ALA A 159 11.47 -8.21 -0.94
N LEU A 160 11.63 -7.22 -0.06
CA LEU A 160 11.72 -5.82 -0.48
C LEU A 160 12.95 -5.59 -1.37
N ARG A 161 14.11 -6.17 -1.07
CA ARG A 161 15.32 -6.08 -1.91
C ARG A 161 15.14 -6.75 -3.28
N LYS A 162 14.43 -7.88 -3.33
CA LYS A 162 14.13 -8.62 -4.56
C LYS A 162 13.27 -7.76 -5.50
N TYR A 163 12.36 -6.96 -4.95
CA TYR A 163 11.42 -6.15 -5.74
C TYR A 163 11.78 -4.66 -5.83
N SER A 164 12.79 -4.16 -5.10
CA SER A 164 13.18 -2.73 -5.05
C SER A 164 14.02 -2.22 -6.24
N LYS A 165 13.89 -2.86 -7.41
CA LYS A 165 14.61 -2.49 -8.65
C LYS A 165 13.69 -2.09 -9.81
N LEU A 166 12.56 -1.47 -9.49
CA LEU A 166 11.68 -0.82 -10.47
C LEU A 166 11.87 0.70 -10.42
#